data_AF-A0A9X0R3B6-F1
#
_entry.id   AF-A0A9X0R3B6-F1
#
_cell.length_a   1.000
_cell.length_b   1.000
_cell.length_c   1.000
_cell.angle_alpha   90.00
_cell.angle_beta   90.00
_cell.angle_gamma   90.00
#
_symmetry.space_group_name_H-M   'P 1'
#
loop_
_entity.id
_entity.type
_entity.pdbx_description
1 polymer ?
#
loop_
_entity_poly.entity_id
_entity_poly.type
_entity_poly.pdbx_seq_one_letter_code
_entity_poly.pdbx_strand_id
1 'polypeptide(L)'
;MVRDHRLRKLKADVAFKGRHFTAEVILWAVHWYLMFPISYRDLELMLQDRGVSVDHTAVFRWIQAYALDLEKRARPSLRLSNGSWRVDETYIRVKGRWTYLYRAVDSRGQTIDFLLAAKRDAAAAKRFFRKALQQPHTANPRTITVDKNPAYPRAIAGMKADGELWRRSRLRQVKYLNNIVEQDHRRVKRLVRPGLGFGGFHTARRTLAGYEVMAMMRKGQVRKVGARDMAAQARFVAELFPIAA
;
A
#
# COMPACT_ATOMS: atom_id res chain seq x y z
N MET A 1 -5.72 -42.08 -12.01
CA MET A 1 -5.18 -40.91 -12.74
C MET A 1 -4.84 -39.82 -11.72
N VAL A 2 -3.73 -40.01 -11.00
CA VAL A 2 -3.30 -39.16 -9.88
C VAL A 2 -2.35 -38.11 -10.45
N ARG A 3 -2.73 -36.83 -10.36
CA ARG A 3 -1.91 -35.72 -10.85
C ARG A 3 -0.69 -35.53 -9.94
N ASP A 4 0.44 -35.53 -10.61
CA ASP A 4 1.80 -35.32 -10.15
C ASP A 4 1.93 -34.21 -9.09
N HIS A 5 2.31 -34.62 -7.88
CA HIS A 5 2.52 -33.78 -6.70
C HIS A 5 4.00 -33.70 -6.31
N ARG A 6 4.91 -33.75 -7.29
CA ARG A 6 6.34 -33.54 -7.05
C ARG A 6 6.92 -32.54 -8.05
N LEU A 7 7.85 -31.73 -7.52
CA LEU A 7 8.68 -30.72 -8.21
C LEU A 7 8.15 -29.27 -8.23
N ARG A 8 7.79 -28.75 -7.07
CA ARG A 8 8.39 -27.46 -6.64
C ARG A 8 9.44 -27.76 -5.58
N LYS A 9 10.66 -28.06 -6.01
CA LYS A 9 11.84 -27.85 -5.17
C LYS A 9 11.71 -26.42 -4.61
N LEU A 10 11.51 -26.29 -3.30
CA LEU A 10 11.60 -25.02 -2.62
C LEU A 10 12.99 -24.45 -2.91
N LYS A 11 13.07 -23.46 -3.81
CA LYS A 11 14.23 -22.57 -3.81
C LYS A 11 14.17 -21.86 -2.46
N ALA A 12 15.16 -22.08 -1.59
CA ALA A 12 15.37 -21.22 -0.43
C ALA A 12 15.34 -19.76 -0.93
N ASP A 13 14.41 -18.95 -0.41
CA ASP A 13 14.21 -17.60 -0.92
C ASP A 13 15.44 -16.75 -0.59
N VAL A 14 16.04 -16.15 -1.61
CA VAL A 14 17.23 -15.30 -1.56
C VAL A 14 16.93 -13.97 -0.83
N ALA A 15 15.67 -13.71 -0.48
CA ALA A 15 15.17 -12.46 0.09
C ALA A 15 15.92 -11.96 1.34
N PHE A 16 16.48 -12.86 2.15
CA PHE A 16 17.25 -12.52 3.36
C PHE A 16 18.74 -12.89 3.27
N LYS A 17 19.22 -13.34 2.10
CA LYS A 17 20.63 -13.71 1.91
C LYS A 17 21.54 -12.52 2.24
N GLY A 18 22.57 -12.78 3.06
CA GLY A 18 23.54 -11.76 3.47
C GLY A 18 23.08 -10.81 4.57
N ARG A 19 21.96 -11.11 5.26
CA ARG A 19 21.54 -10.35 6.45
C ARG A 19 22.10 -11.00 7.71
N HIS A 20 22.63 -10.17 8.61
CA HIS A 20 23.16 -10.60 9.91
C HIS A 20 22.07 -10.98 10.93
N PHE A 21 20.82 -10.64 10.66
CA PHE A 21 19.68 -10.91 11.53
C PHE A 21 18.76 -11.95 10.89
N THR A 22 18.07 -12.72 11.73
CA THR A 22 17.09 -13.71 11.27
C THR A 22 15.96 -13.02 10.50
N ALA A 23 15.36 -13.75 9.55
CA ALA A 23 14.24 -13.24 8.77
C ALA A 23 13.07 -12.82 9.68
N GLU A 24 12.85 -13.54 10.78
CA GLU A 24 11.81 -13.25 11.76
C GLU A 24 11.98 -11.87 12.41
N VAL A 25 13.16 -11.55 12.96
CA VAL A 25 13.45 -10.25 13.57
C VAL A 25 13.26 -9.11 12.56
N ILE A 26 13.73 -9.32 11.32
CA ILE A 26 13.57 -8.34 10.24
C ILE A 26 12.09 -8.11 9.93
N LEU A 27 11.31 -9.18 9.80
CA LEU A 27 9.89 -9.10 9.49
C LEU A 27 9.07 -8.50 10.63
N TRP A 28 9.43 -8.73 11.89
CA TRP A 28 8.83 -8.04 13.04
C TRP A 28 9.05 -6.54 12.97
N ALA A 29 10.31 -6.11 12.77
CA ALA A 29 10.66 -4.70 12.64
C ALA A 29 9.91 -4.04 11.47
N VAL A 30 9.88 -4.71 10.31
CA VAL A 30 9.15 -4.25 9.13
C VAL A 30 7.64 -4.16 9.42
N HIS A 31 7.07 -5.16 10.06
CA HIS A 31 5.66 -5.20 10.38
C HIS A 31 5.27 -4.07 11.35
N TRP A 32 5.97 -3.94 12.48
CA TRP A 32 5.68 -2.92 13.48
C TRP A 32 5.82 -1.50 12.95
N TYR A 33 6.90 -1.21 12.22
CA TYR A 33 7.11 0.12 11.63
C TYR A 33 6.01 0.50 10.63
N LEU A 34 5.56 -0.45 9.80
CA LEU A 34 4.53 -0.19 8.80
C LEU A 34 3.11 -0.14 9.38
N MET A 35 2.92 -0.69 10.58
CA MET A 35 1.63 -0.77 11.25
C MET A 35 1.35 0.40 12.19
N PHE A 36 2.38 0.88 12.90
CA PHE A 36 2.26 1.80 14.03
C PHE A 36 3.01 3.12 13.79
N PRO A 37 2.57 4.24 14.39
CA PRO A 37 3.21 5.55 14.22
C PRO A 37 4.46 5.66 15.10
N ILE A 38 5.49 4.86 14.80
CA ILE A 38 6.77 4.81 15.53
C ILE A 38 7.91 5.35 14.66
N SER A 39 8.89 6.00 15.28
CA SER A 39 10.11 6.40 14.57
C SER A 39 11.09 5.22 14.44
N TYR A 40 12.12 5.36 13.60
CA TYR A 40 13.16 4.33 13.49
C TYR A 40 13.96 4.17 14.79
N ARG A 41 14.15 5.25 15.55
CA ARG A 41 14.85 5.23 16.83
C ARG A 41 14.01 4.56 17.91
N ASP A 42 12.70 4.82 17.94
CA ASP A 42 11.80 4.13 18.87
C ASP A 42 11.81 2.62 18.61
N LEU A 43 11.81 2.21 17.33
CA LEU A 43 11.86 0.80 16.98
C LEU A 43 13.20 0.13 17.33
N GLU A 44 14.31 0.86 17.22
CA GLU A 44 15.61 0.41 17.73
C GLU A 44 15.54 0.14 19.24
N LEU A 45 15.00 1.06 20.04
CA LEU A 45 14.81 0.86 21.48
C LEU A 45 13.88 -0.32 21.80
N MET A 46 12.78 -0.48 21.05
CA MET A 46 11.85 -1.60 21.21
C MET A 46 12.46 -2.97 20.90
N LEU A 47 13.46 -3.02 20.01
CA LEU A 47 14.21 -4.23 19.69
C LEU A 47 15.30 -4.49 20.74
N GLN A 48 15.95 -3.44 21.23
CA GLN A 48 16.92 -3.52 22.31
C GLN A 48 16.29 -4.08 23.61
N ASP A 49 15.07 -3.65 23.94
CA ASP A 49 14.27 -4.19 25.05
C ASP A 49 14.02 -5.70 24.93
N ARG A 50 14.03 -6.23 23.71
CA ARG A 50 13.92 -7.67 23.40
C ARG A 50 15.27 -8.38 23.23
N GLY A 51 16.37 -7.74 23.61
CA GLY A 51 17.72 -8.29 23.48
C GLY A 51 18.30 -8.25 22.07
N VAL A 52 17.67 -7.53 21.13
CA VAL A 52 18.16 -7.38 19.75
C VAL A 52 18.82 -6.01 19.59
N SER A 53 20.15 -6.00 19.58
CA SER A 53 20.93 -4.78 19.31
C SER A 53 20.99 -4.50 17.81
N VAL A 54 20.33 -3.42 17.36
CA VAL A 54 20.31 -3.00 15.95
C VAL A 54 20.22 -1.49 15.84
N ASP A 55 21.04 -0.90 14.97
CA ASP A 55 21.00 0.54 14.70
C ASP A 55 19.77 0.93 13.85
N HIS A 56 19.14 2.06 14.15
CA HIS A 56 17.99 2.61 13.39
C HIS A 56 18.21 2.70 11.87
N THR A 57 19.45 2.89 11.39
CA THR A 57 19.74 2.91 9.94
C THR A 57 19.63 1.53 9.30
N ALA A 58 19.91 0.45 10.05
CA ALA A 58 19.68 -0.92 9.60
C ALA A 58 18.17 -1.20 9.47
N VAL A 59 17.38 -0.76 10.46
CA VAL A 59 15.90 -0.81 10.40
C VAL A 59 15.38 -0.05 9.18
N PHE A 60 15.88 1.17 8.93
CA PHE A 60 15.55 1.93 7.73
C PHE A 60 15.83 1.13 6.45
N ARG A 61 17.01 0.53 6.32
CA ARG A 61 17.38 -0.30 5.16
C ARG A 61 16.44 -1.48 4.99
N TRP A 62 15.97 -2.10 6.07
CA TRP A 62 14.98 -3.18 6.01
C TRP A 62 13.64 -2.68 5.47
N ILE A 63 13.12 -1.56 5.95
CA ILE A 63 11.89 -0.97 5.40
C ILE A 63 12.03 -0.68 3.92
N GLN A 64 13.14 -0.07 3.51
CA GLN A 64 13.37 0.25 2.10
C GLN A 64 13.47 -1.01 1.23
N ALA A 65 14.05 -2.10 1.75
CA ALA A 65 14.14 -3.37 1.05
C ALA A 65 12.76 -4.04 0.92
N TYR A 66 12.02 -4.18 2.02
CA TYR A 66 10.89 -5.11 2.11
C TYR A 66 9.51 -4.47 1.96
N ALA A 67 9.33 -3.18 2.23
CA ALA A 67 8.00 -2.55 2.21
C ALA A 67 7.31 -2.63 0.84
N LEU A 68 8.05 -2.35 -0.24
CA LEU A 68 7.52 -2.45 -1.60
C LEU A 68 7.35 -3.91 -2.05
N ASP A 69 8.25 -4.81 -1.63
CA ASP A 69 8.13 -6.23 -2.00
C ASP A 69 6.92 -6.87 -1.31
N LEU A 70 6.72 -6.56 -0.03
CA LEU A 70 5.55 -6.98 0.74
C LEU A 70 4.25 -6.56 0.04
N GLU A 71 4.16 -5.31 -0.40
CA GLU A 71 3.00 -4.80 -1.10
C GLU A 71 2.72 -5.57 -2.40
N LYS A 72 3.76 -5.81 -3.21
CA LYS A 72 3.64 -6.57 -4.46
C LYS A 72 3.18 -8.01 -4.21
N ARG A 73 3.78 -8.69 -3.23
CA ARG A 73 3.47 -10.08 -2.89
C ARG A 73 2.07 -10.23 -2.29
N ALA A 74 1.57 -9.22 -1.57
CA ALA A 74 0.24 -9.27 -0.95
C ALA A 74 -0.92 -9.02 -1.94
N ARG A 75 -0.70 -8.25 -3.01
CA ARG A 75 -1.76 -7.84 -3.96
C ARG A 75 -2.60 -8.99 -4.54
N PRO A 76 -2.02 -10.13 -4.98
CA PRO A 76 -2.79 -11.27 -5.48
C PRO A 76 -3.75 -11.88 -4.45
N SER A 77 -3.46 -11.74 -3.16
CA SER A 77 -4.25 -12.28 -2.06
C SER A 77 -5.43 -11.38 -1.66
N LEU A 78 -5.58 -10.21 -2.28
CA LEU A 78 -6.66 -9.28 -1.98
C LEU A 78 -8.01 -9.75 -2.56
N ARG A 79 -9.08 -9.40 -1.86
CA ARG A 79 -10.46 -9.53 -2.33
C ARG A 79 -10.71 -8.52 -3.46
N LEU A 80 -11.57 -8.92 -4.40
CA LEU A 80 -11.97 -8.07 -5.52
C LEU A 80 -12.71 -6.83 -5.01
N SER A 81 -12.27 -5.65 -5.45
CA SER A 81 -12.94 -4.39 -5.19
C SER A 81 -14.16 -4.21 -6.09
N ASN A 82 -15.17 -3.49 -5.62
CA ASN A 82 -16.36 -3.23 -6.42
C ASN A 82 -16.18 -2.05 -7.40
N GLY A 83 -17.07 -1.96 -8.40
CA GLY A 83 -17.02 -0.93 -9.44
C GLY A 83 -17.48 0.48 -9.02
N SER A 84 -17.64 0.77 -7.73
CA SER A 84 -18.00 2.10 -7.22
C SER A 84 -16.83 2.75 -6.48
N TRP A 85 -16.07 3.58 -7.21
CA TRP A 85 -14.82 4.16 -6.73
C TRP A 85 -15.05 5.53 -6.09
N ARG A 86 -14.28 5.81 -5.03
CA ARG A 86 -14.06 7.13 -4.43
C ARG A 86 -12.59 7.44 -4.53
N VAL A 87 -12.27 8.57 -5.14
CA VAL A 87 -10.91 8.94 -5.50
C VAL A 87 -10.63 10.34 -4.96
N ASP A 88 -9.53 10.47 -4.25
CA ASP A 88 -9.10 11.74 -3.69
C ASP A 88 -7.57 11.76 -3.57
N GLU A 89 -7.00 12.95 -3.37
CA GLU A 89 -5.58 13.13 -3.12
C GLU A 89 -5.34 13.78 -1.77
N THR A 90 -4.22 13.45 -1.14
CA THR A 90 -3.78 14.15 0.06
C THR A 90 -2.32 14.57 0.01
N TYR A 91 -1.99 15.62 0.74
CA TYR A 91 -0.66 16.19 0.78
C TYR A 91 0.27 15.39 1.69
N ILE A 92 1.44 15.04 1.18
CA ILE A 92 2.54 14.42 1.92
C ILE A 92 3.82 15.22 1.71
N ARG A 93 4.56 15.49 2.78
CA ARG A 93 5.81 16.25 2.72
C ARG A 93 6.98 15.34 2.38
N VAL A 94 7.71 15.67 1.31
CA VAL A 94 8.87 14.93 0.81
C VAL A 94 9.99 15.92 0.51
N LYS A 95 11.15 15.75 1.15
CA LYS A 95 12.32 16.65 1.05
C LYS A 95 11.92 18.13 1.21
N GLY A 96 11.12 18.41 2.23
CA GLY A 96 10.61 19.74 2.55
C GLY A 96 9.46 20.24 1.65
N ARG A 97 9.17 19.60 0.52
CA ARG A 97 8.14 20.02 -0.46
C ARG A 97 6.84 19.23 -0.30
N TRP A 98 5.72 19.87 -0.60
CA TRP A 98 4.43 19.18 -0.67
C TRP A 98 4.31 18.36 -1.96
N THR A 99 3.90 17.11 -1.80
CA THR A 99 3.61 16.15 -2.88
C THR A 99 2.23 15.56 -2.67
N TYR A 100 1.70 14.84 -3.67
CA TYR A 100 0.32 14.37 -3.70
C TYR A 100 0.27 12.85 -3.66
N LEU A 101 -0.38 12.29 -2.64
CA LEU A 101 -0.74 10.88 -2.59
C LEU A 101 -2.17 10.73 -3.10
N TYR A 102 -2.31 10.26 -4.34
CA TYR A 102 -3.57 9.83 -4.92
C TYR A 102 -4.00 8.52 -4.27
N ARG A 103 -5.30 8.37 -4.03
CA ARG A 103 -5.89 7.17 -3.43
C ARG A 103 -7.27 6.90 -4.02
N ALA A 104 -7.57 5.63 -4.24
CA ALA A 104 -8.90 5.15 -4.58
C ALA A 104 -9.33 4.06 -3.61
N VAL A 105 -10.58 4.14 -3.16
CA VAL A 105 -11.26 3.12 -2.38
C VAL A 105 -12.60 2.79 -3.02
N ASP A 106 -13.09 1.57 -2.83
CA ASP A 106 -14.42 1.20 -3.28
C ASP A 106 -15.50 1.69 -2.30
N SER A 107 -16.78 1.44 -2.60
CA SER A 107 -17.89 1.85 -1.73
C SER A 107 -17.95 1.16 -0.37
N ARG A 108 -17.17 0.09 -0.16
CA ARG A 108 -17.03 -0.61 1.11
C ARG A 108 -15.77 -0.18 1.86
N GLY A 109 -15.02 0.78 1.33
CA GLY A 109 -13.76 1.27 1.90
C GLY A 109 -12.54 0.39 1.62
N GLN A 110 -12.67 -0.65 0.78
CA GLN A 110 -11.53 -1.47 0.36
C GLN A 110 -10.62 -0.65 -0.55
N THR A 111 -9.30 -0.74 -0.35
CA THR A 111 -8.36 0.03 -1.16
C THR A 111 -8.27 -0.56 -2.56
N ILE A 112 -8.50 0.28 -3.56
CA ILE A 112 -8.30 -0.08 -4.96
C ILE A 112 -6.83 0.10 -5.29
N ASP A 113 -6.34 1.34 -5.17
CA ASP A 113 -4.94 1.64 -5.37
C ASP A 113 -4.52 3.02 -4.81
N PHE A 114 -3.22 3.30 -4.84
CA PHE A 114 -2.60 4.57 -4.47
C PHE A 114 -1.43 4.93 -5.40
N LEU A 115 -1.09 6.22 -5.47
CA LEU A 115 0.08 6.72 -6.20
C LEU A 115 0.63 8.01 -5.58
N LEU A 116 1.93 8.00 -5.25
CA LEU A 116 2.65 9.23 -4.93
C LEU A 116 3.06 9.95 -6.22
N ALA A 117 2.74 11.23 -6.33
CA ALA A 117 3.05 12.09 -7.47
C ALA A 117 3.57 13.45 -6.99
N ALA A 118 4.50 14.04 -7.75
CA ALA A 118 5.04 15.36 -7.45
C ALA A 118 4.06 16.50 -7.82
N LYS A 119 3.16 16.26 -8.78
CA LYS A 119 2.22 17.25 -9.31
C LYS A 119 0.78 16.76 -9.17
N ARG A 120 -0.15 17.71 -9.09
CA ARG A 120 -1.60 17.47 -9.08
C ARG A 120 -2.21 17.88 -10.42
N ASP A 121 -1.96 17.08 -11.46
CA ASP A 121 -2.39 17.37 -12.83
C ASP A 121 -3.12 16.18 -13.47
N ALA A 122 -3.69 16.40 -14.66
CA ALA A 122 -4.44 15.37 -15.37
C ALA A 122 -3.55 14.19 -15.80
N ALA A 123 -2.25 14.40 -16.03
CA ALA A 123 -1.32 13.34 -16.39
C ALA A 123 -1.04 12.41 -15.20
N ALA A 124 -0.86 12.98 -14.01
CA ALA A 124 -0.75 12.23 -12.76
C ALA A 124 -2.03 11.45 -12.46
N ALA A 125 -3.21 12.06 -12.64
CA ALA A 125 -4.49 11.38 -12.48
C ALA A 125 -4.67 10.22 -13.48
N LYS A 126 -4.34 10.41 -14.77
CA LYS A 126 -4.36 9.32 -15.77
C LYS A 126 -3.42 8.17 -15.38
N ARG A 127 -2.19 8.49 -14.96
CA ARG A 127 -1.23 7.48 -14.47
C ARG A 127 -1.77 6.73 -13.27
N PHE A 128 -2.43 7.41 -12.34
CA PHE A 128 -3.05 6.80 -11.18
C PHE A 128 -4.15 5.81 -11.59
N PHE A 129 -5.10 6.23 -12.43
CA PHE A 129 -6.18 5.35 -12.90
C PHE A 129 -5.65 4.14 -13.68
N ARG A 130 -4.66 4.34 -14.57
CA ARG A 130 -4.00 3.24 -15.29
C ARG A 130 -3.38 2.22 -14.34
N LYS A 131 -2.63 2.70 -13.34
CA LYS A 131 -2.03 1.86 -12.31
C LYS A 131 -3.10 1.07 -11.55
N ALA A 132 -4.22 1.72 -11.21
CA ALA A 132 -5.32 1.09 -10.50
C ALA A 132 -6.02 0.00 -11.34
N LEU A 133 -6.31 0.27 -12.61
CA LEU A 133 -6.96 -0.68 -13.53
C LEU A 133 -6.11 -1.91 -13.83
N GLN A 134 -4.79 -1.81 -13.73
CA GLN A 134 -3.86 -2.94 -13.92
C GLN A 134 -3.81 -3.89 -12.70
N GLN A 135 -4.46 -3.55 -11.59
CA GLN A 135 -4.39 -4.39 -10.39
C GLN A 135 -5.30 -5.62 -10.51
N PRO A 136 -4.83 -6.81 -10.10
CA PRO A 136 -5.58 -8.07 -10.27
C PRO A 136 -6.88 -8.12 -9.47
N HIS A 137 -6.97 -7.34 -8.38
CA HIS A 137 -8.15 -7.24 -7.52
C HIS A 137 -9.07 -6.07 -7.89
N THR A 138 -8.88 -5.44 -9.04
CA THR A 138 -9.61 -4.22 -9.42
C THR A 138 -10.55 -4.44 -10.58
N ALA A 139 -11.83 -4.08 -10.39
CA ALA A 139 -12.83 -4.05 -11.44
C ALA A 139 -12.91 -2.66 -12.08
N ASN A 140 -13.12 -2.59 -13.40
CA ASN A 140 -13.34 -1.32 -14.10
C ASN A 140 -14.55 -0.58 -13.49
N PRO A 141 -14.44 0.72 -13.16
CA PRO A 141 -15.47 1.41 -12.39
C PRO A 141 -16.73 1.68 -13.21
N ARG A 142 -17.89 1.33 -12.65
CA ARG A 142 -19.19 1.85 -13.10
C ARG A 142 -19.40 3.30 -12.67
N THR A 143 -18.84 3.69 -11.53
CA THR A 143 -18.98 5.05 -10.99
C THR A 143 -17.68 5.49 -10.37
N ILE A 144 -17.26 6.72 -10.65
CA ILE A 144 -16.09 7.35 -10.06
C ILE A 144 -16.56 8.61 -9.34
N THR A 145 -16.39 8.65 -8.03
CA THR A 145 -16.66 9.82 -7.21
C THR A 145 -15.34 10.50 -6.90
N VAL A 146 -15.23 11.78 -7.19
CA VAL A 146 -14.01 12.59 -6.98
C VAL A 146 -14.35 13.89 -6.29
N ASP A 147 -13.35 14.57 -5.75
CA ASP A 147 -13.46 15.98 -5.38
C ASP A 147 -13.54 16.88 -6.63
N LYS A 148 -13.84 18.17 -6.45
CA LYS A 148 -14.01 19.17 -7.52
C LYS A 148 -12.70 19.56 -8.25
N ASN A 149 -11.65 18.75 -8.16
CA ASN A 149 -10.39 19.00 -8.87
C ASN A 149 -10.58 18.89 -10.40
N PRO A 150 -10.22 19.93 -11.19
CA PRO A 150 -10.39 19.94 -12.65
C PRO A 150 -9.52 18.90 -13.38
N ALA A 151 -8.49 18.34 -12.72
CA ALA A 151 -7.68 17.27 -13.29
C ALA A 151 -8.48 15.98 -13.55
N TYR A 152 -9.44 15.64 -12.67
CA TYR A 152 -10.19 14.39 -12.78
C TYR A 152 -11.15 14.33 -13.97
N PRO A 153 -12.01 15.33 -14.23
CA PRO A 153 -12.85 15.32 -15.43
C PRO A 153 -12.04 15.16 -16.71
N ARG A 154 -10.92 15.90 -16.84
CA ARG A 154 -10.03 15.83 -18.01
C ARG A 154 -9.39 14.45 -18.17
N ALA A 155 -8.90 13.87 -17.07
CA ALA A 155 -8.30 12.54 -17.09
C ALA A 155 -9.33 11.46 -17.47
N ILE A 156 -10.51 11.49 -16.86
CA ILE A 156 -11.58 10.50 -17.07
C ILE A 156 -12.15 10.59 -18.48
N ALA A 157 -12.37 11.80 -19.02
CA ALA A 157 -12.82 11.99 -20.39
C ALA A 157 -11.82 11.39 -21.40
N GLY A 158 -10.52 11.69 -21.23
CA GLY A 158 -9.47 11.10 -22.06
C GLY A 158 -9.44 9.58 -21.98
N MET A 159 -9.46 9.01 -20.76
CA MET A 159 -9.42 7.56 -20.60
C MET A 159 -10.65 6.82 -21.15
N LYS A 160 -11.82 7.48 -21.21
CA LYS A 160 -13.00 6.93 -21.89
C LYS A 160 -12.85 6.95 -23.41
N ALA A 161 -12.26 8.01 -23.96
CA ALA A 161 -11.96 8.09 -25.39
C ALA A 161 -10.93 7.03 -25.80
N ASP A 162 -9.92 6.82 -24.96
CA ASP A 162 -8.86 5.83 -25.13
C ASP A 162 -9.35 4.37 -24.91
N GLY A 163 -10.61 4.16 -24.50
CA GLY A 163 -11.19 2.82 -24.26
C GLY A 163 -10.75 2.15 -22.96
N GLU A 164 -9.97 2.81 -22.12
CA GLU A 164 -9.45 2.27 -20.85
C GLU A 164 -10.53 2.21 -19.76
N LEU A 165 -11.41 3.21 -19.71
CA LEU A 165 -12.60 3.24 -18.84
C LEU A 165 -13.86 2.89 -19.64
N TRP A 166 -14.83 2.25 -18.99
CA TRP A 166 -16.12 2.02 -19.65
C TRP A 166 -16.77 3.34 -20.08
N ARG A 167 -17.28 3.38 -21.31
CA ARG A 167 -17.98 4.57 -21.86
C ARG A 167 -19.10 5.05 -20.93
N ARG A 168 -19.84 4.10 -20.33
CA ARG A 168 -20.96 4.33 -19.39
C ARG A 168 -20.53 4.63 -17.95
N SER A 169 -19.24 4.65 -17.62
CA SER A 169 -18.77 5.00 -16.26
C SER A 169 -19.24 6.40 -15.89
N ARG A 170 -19.92 6.57 -14.76
CA ARG A 170 -20.45 7.88 -14.33
C ARG A 170 -19.46 8.61 -13.44
N LEU A 171 -19.13 9.86 -13.78
CA LEU A 171 -18.39 10.76 -12.90
C LEU A 171 -19.34 11.46 -11.93
N ARG A 172 -18.99 11.52 -10.65
CA ARG A 172 -19.77 12.17 -9.60
C ARG A 172 -18.85 13.10 -8.80
N GLN A 173 -19.32 14.31 -8.52
CA GLN A 173 -18.62 15.29 -7.67
C GLN A 173 -19.45 15.58 -6.43
N VAL A 174 -19.60 14.55 -5.58
CA VAL A 174 -20.52 14.57 -4.43
C VAL A 174 -19.69 14.51 -3.15
N LYS A 175 -19.63 15.64 -2.42
CA LYS A 175 -18.76 15.82 -1.24
C LYS A 175 -18.92 14.71 -0.20
N TYR A 176 -20.16 14.40 0.22
CA TYR A 176 -20.40 13.44 1.31
C TYR A 176 -20.00 12.00 0.98
N LEU A 177 -19.94 11.62 -0.30
CA LEU A 177 -19.52 10.29 -0.71
C LEU A 177 -18.00 10.11 -0.57
N ASN A 178 -17.21 11.18 -0.51
CA ASN A 178 -15.75 11.11 -0.35
C ASN A 178 -15.29 10.97 1.10
N ASN A 179 -16.19 11.06 2.09
CA ASN A 179 -15.85 10.91 3.51
C ASN A 179 -15.05 9.62 3.80
N ILE A 180 -15.32 8.52 3.08
CA ILE A 180 -14.62 7.24 3.26
C ILE A 180 -13.14 7.35 2.86
N VAL A 181 -12.83 7.99 1.72
CA VAL A 181 -11.43 8.15 1.28
C VAL A 181 -10.70 9.19 2.15
N GLU A 182 -11.39 10.23 2.58
CA GLU A 182 -10.85 11.22 3.53
C GLU A 182 -10.52 10.61 4.90
N GLN A 183 -11.35 9.70 5.41
CA GLN A 183 -11.06 8.95 6.64
C GLN A 183 -9.80 8.09 6.46
N ASP A 184 -9.64 7.46 5.31
CA ASP A 184 -8.50 6.62 4.98
C ASP A 184 -7.19 7.43 4.95
N HIS A 185 -7.24 8.69 4.49
CA HIS A 185 -6.12 9.63 4.54
C HIS A 185 -5.62 9.89 5.97
N ARG A 186 -6.48 9.81 6.98
CA ARG A 186 -6.08 10.06 8.38
C ARG A 186 -5.04 9.04 8.87
N ARG A 187 -5.14 7.78 8.43
CA ARG A 187 -4.20 6.73 8.84
C ARG A 187 -2.81 7.01 8.29
N VAL A 188 -2.68 7.25 6.99
CA VAL A 188 -1.36 7.51 6.39
C VAL A 188 -0.73 8.79 6.96
N LYS A 189 -1.53 9.84 7.18
CA LYS A 189 -1.04 11.07 7.84
C LYS A 189 -0.53 10.79 9.26
N ARG A 190 -1.22 9.95 10.03
CA ARG A 190 -0.79 9.54 11.38
C ARG A 190 0.54 8.80 11.36
N LEU A 191 0.76 7.92 10.38
CA LEU A 191 2.02 7.16 10.27
C LEU A 191 3.19 8.02 9.79
N VAL A 192 2.93 9.01 8.93
CA VAL A 192 3.98 9.90 8.38
C VAL A 192 4.40 10.98 9.38
N ARG A 193 3.49 11.42 10.26
CA ARG A 193 3.71 12.56 11.17
C ARG A 193 4.90 12.40 12.13
N PRO A 194 5.11 11.25 12.81
CA PRO A 194 6.28 11.06 13.69
C PRO A 194 7.62 11.23 12.98
N GLY A 195 7.70 10.84 11.71
CA GLY A 195 8.90 11.01 10.88
C GLY A 195 9.06 12.41 10.26
N LEU A 196 8.12 13.34 10.51
CA LEU A 196 8.10 14.69 9.94
C LEU A 196 8.09 14.74 8.40
N GLY A 197 7.60 13.68 7.76
CA GLY A 197 7.64 13.49 6.31
C GLY A 197 8.78 12.57 5.87
N PHE A 198 9.14 12.66 4.59
CA PHE A 198 10.16 11.77 4.00
C PHE A 198 11.35 12.55 3.47
N GLY A 199 12.57 12.00 3.59
CA GLY A 199 13.79 12.62 3.05
C GLY A 199 13.96 12.52 1.53
N GLY A 200 13.21 11.64 0.85
CA GLY A 200 13.33 11.44 -0.60
C GLY A 200 12.10 10.82 -1.23
N PHE A 201 11.91 11.06 -2.53
CA PHE A 201 10.71 10.61 -3.25
C PHE A 201 10.66 9.09 -3.41
N HIS A 202 11.79 8.46 -3.75
CA HIS A 202 11.85 7.01 -3.91
C HIS A 202 11.65 6.29 -2.57
N THR A 203 12.25 6.81 -1.50
CA THR A 203 12.10 6.22 -0.17
C THR A 203 10.69 6.39 0.37
N ALA A 204 10.08 7.57 0.18
CA ALA A 204 8.67 7.81 0.45
C ALA A 204 7.77 6.79 -0.24
N ARG A 205 7.95 6.60 -1.55
CA ARG A 205 7.13 5.66 -2.35
C ARG A 205 7.21 4.22 -1.83
N ARG A 206 8.40 3.76 -1.42
CA ARG A 206 8.59 2.40 -0.89
C ARG A 206 7.94 2.23 0.47
N THR A 207 8.16 3.18 1.39
CA THR A 207 7.53 3.15 2.72
C THR A 207 6.01 3.25 2.64
N LEU A 208 5.49 4.15 1.80
CA LEU A 208 4.05 4.29 1.57
C LEU A 208 3.44 2.98 1.05
N ALA A 209 4.10 2.26 0.15
CA ALA A 209 3.62 0.95 -0.29
C ALA A 209 3.41 -0.01 0.90
N GLY A 210 4.37 -0.04 1.83
CA GLY A 210 4.25 -0.78 3.07
C GLY A 210 3.09 -0.31 3.97
N TYR A 211 2.91 1.00 4.15
CA TYR A 211 1.78 1.53 4.92
C TYR A 211 0.43 1.14 4.33
N GLU A 212 0.32 1.12 3.00
CA GLU A 212 -0.92 0.85 2.28
C GLU A 212 -1.29 -0.63 2.34
N VAL A 213 -0.33 -1.55 2.14
CA VAL A 213 -0.62 -2.99 2.28
C VAL A 213 -1.05 -3.33 3.71
N MET A 214 -0.44 -2.70 4.71
CA MET A 214 -0.86 -2.84 6.11
C MET A 214 -2.29 -2.28 6.35
N ALA A 215 -2.65 -1.18 5.68
CA ALA A 215 -4.01 -0.66 5.72
C ALA A 215 -5.01 -1.67 5.11
N MET A 216 -4.66 -2.29 3.97
CA MET A 216 -5.49 -3.30 3.31
C MET A 216 -5.71 -4.53 4.20
N MET A 217 -4.67 -5.00 4.89
CA MET A 217 -4.77 -6.09 5.88
C MET A 217 -5.73 -5.72 7.01
N ARG A 218 -5.56 -4.55 7.61
CA ARG A 218 -6.43 -4.05 8.69
C ARG A 218 -7.88 -3.83 8.28
N LYS A 219 -8.15 -3.59 7.01
CA LYS A 219 -9.51 -3.50 6.45
C LYS A 219 -10.13 -4.88 6.20
N GLY A 220 -9.41 -5.98 6.45
CA GLY A 220 -9.85 -7.34 6.13
C GLY A 220 -9.92 -7.62 4.63
N GLN A 221 -9.15 -6.87 3.83
CA GLN A 221 -9.17 -7.01 2.37
C GLN A 221 -8.38 -8.24 1.89
N VAL A 222 -7.44 -8.75 2.70
CA VAL A 222 -6.75 -10.01 2.41
C VAL A 222 -7.71 -11.18 2.62
N ARG A 223 -7.73 -12.14 1.68
CA ARG A 223 -8.55 -13.35 1.79
C ARG A 223 -8.05 -14.20 2.97
N LYS A 224 -8.99 -14.78 3.73
CA LYS A 224 -8.69 -15.69 4.86
C LYS A 224 -7.88 -15.06 6.01
N VAL A 225 -7.66 -13.75 6.03
CA VAL A 225 -7.00 -13.03 7.14
C VAL A 225 -8.00 -12.06 7.78
N GLY A 226 -8.21 -12.20 9.08
CA GLY A 226 -9.12 -11.35 9.85
C GLY A 226 -8.60 -9.92 10.00
N ALA A 227 -9.50 -8.93 9.89
CA ALA A 227 -9.17 -7.50 10.01
C ALA A 227 -8.55 -7.11 11.38
N ARG A 228 -8.94 -7.82 12.44
CA ARG A 228 -8.49 -7.60 13.83
C ARG A 228 -7.61 -8.72 14.38
N ASP A 229 -7.22 -9.67 13.53
CA ASP A 229 -6.36 -10.79 13.92
C ASP A 229 -4.90 -10.45 13.56
N MET A 230 -4.19 -9.85 14.52
CA MET A 230 -2.79 -9.46 14.35
C MET A 230 -1.88 -10.67 14.15
N ALA A 231 -2.19 -11.81 14.80
CA ALA A 231 -1.40 -13.02 14.67
C ALA A 231 -1.56 -13.65 13.27
N ALA A 232 -2.78 -13.67 12.72
CA ALA A 232 -2.99 -14.08 11.33
C ALA A 232 -2.35 -13.12 10.32
N GLN A 233 -2.36 -11.80 10.59
CA GLN A 233 -1.68 -10.82 9.73
C GLN A 233 -0.16 -11.03 9.73
N ALA A 234 0.44 -11.25 10.90
CA ALA A 234 1.87 -11.54 11.02
C ALA A 234 2.25 -12.85 10.32
N ARG A 235 1.47 -13.92 10.51
CA ARG A 235 1.67 -15.19 9.80
C ARG A 235 1.56 -15.03 8.29
N PHE A 236 0.54 -14.31 7.81
CA PHE A 236 0.40 -14.01 6.39
C PHE A 236 1.62 -13.26 5.84
N VAL A 237 2.13 -12.26 6.56
CA VAL A 237 3.36 -11.53 6.17
C VAL A 237 4.55 -12.49 6.08
N ALA A 238 4.73 -13.39 7.05
CA ALA A 238 5.79 -14.38 7.02
C ALA A 238 5.64 -15.37 5.83
N GLU A 239 4.43 -15.84 5.54
CA GLU A 239 4.15 -16.73 4.40
C GLU A 239 4.47 -16.09 3.04
N LEU A 240 4.34 -14.75 2.91
CA LEU A 240 4.71 -14.04 1.69
C LEU A 240 6.23 -14.06 1.43
N PHE A 241 7.03 -14.20 2.48
CA PHE A 241 8.48 -14.28 2.41
C PHE A 241 8.90 -15.65 2.92
N PRO A 242 8.81 -16.73 2.11
CA PRO A 242 9.09 -18.08 2.57
C PRO A 242 10.45 -18.12 3.27
N ILE A 243 10.40 -18.10 4.60
CA ILE A 243 11.56 -18.21 5.46
C ILE A 243 12.01 -19.64 5.25
N ALA A 244 13.23 -19.84 4.78
CA ALA A 244 13.81 -21.18 4.76
C ALA A 244 13.83 -21.65 6.22
N ALA A 245 12.94 -22.59 6.55
CA ALA A 245 13.05 -23.39 7.76
C ALA A 245 14.26 -24.32 7.65
#